data_AF-A0A2S8BHT5-F1
#
_entry.id   AF-A0A2S8BHT5-F1
#
_cell.length_a   1.000
_cell.length_b   1.000
_cell.length_c   1.000
_cell.angle_alpha   90.00
_cell.angle_beta   90.00
_cell.angle_gamma   90.00
#
_symmetry.space_group_name_H-M   'P 1'
#
loop_
_entity.id
_entity.type
_entity.pdbx_description
1 polymer ?
#
loop_
_entity_poly.entity_id
_entity_poly.type
_entity_poly.pdbx_seq_one_letter_code
_entity_poly.pdbx_strand_id
1 'polypeptide(L)'
;MLREWALRFRDEANRRAATVTRHGLSNRERAHEAAAAHWRTYRHRLAEMIGVSQLAMVNDDFAQYWAEICAIPIGFITEMVKRAQDDGYCTGDDPKLLAEAIVAMFNQFCYVQLSGVGADPDDEACITTLSNVFYRAIYCREDS
;
A
#
# COMPACT_ATOMS: atom_id res chain seq x y z
N MET A 1 15.46 3.98 19.66
CA MET A 1 14.13 4.64 19.60
C MET A 1 13.50 4.63 18.20
N LEU A 2 13.89 5.48 17.24
CA LEU A 2 13.28 5.51 15.88
C LEU A 2 13.53 4.25 15.04
N ARG A 3 14.76 3.71 15.07
CA ARG A 3 15.10 2.43 14.41
C ARG A 3 14.31 1.24 14.97
N GLU A 4 14.18 1.15 16.30
CA GLU A 4 13.35 0.11 16.95
C GLU A 4 11.87 0.28 16.66
N TRP A 5 11.43 1.52 16.38
CA TRP A 5 10.07 1.77 15.95
C TRP A 5 9.86 1.31 14.50
N ALA A 6 10.77 1.63 13.58
CA ALA A 6 10.69 1.18 12.18
C ALA A 6 10.69 -0.36 12.07
N LEU A 7 11.50 -1.03 12.90
CA LEU A 7 11.51 -2.49 13.01
C LEU A 7 10.17 -3.04 13.52
N ARG A 8 9.58 -2.43 14.56
CA ARG A 8 8.26 -2.83 15.08
C ARG A 8 7.13 -2.58 14.07
N PHE A 9 7.19 -1.48 13.34
CA PHE A 9 6.25 -1.17 12.26
C PHE A 9 6.34 -2.21 11.15
N ARG A 10 7.55 -2.55 10.70
CA ARG A 10 7.78 -3.60 9.70
C ARG A 10 7.22 -4.94 10.17
N ASP A 11 7.48 -5.33 11.41
CA ASP A 11 7.02 -6.61 11.96
C ASP A 11 5.48 -6.65 12.12
N GLU A 12 4.83 -5.51 12.34
CA GLU A 12 3.37 -5.39 12.34
C GLU A 12 2.76 -5.40 10.93
N ALA A 13 3.35 -4.65 9.99
CA ALA A 13 2.95 -4.63 8.59
C ALA A 13 3.04 -6.04 7.98
N ASN A 14 4.12 -6.78 8.25
CA ASN A 14 4.29 -8.17 7.83
C ASN A 14 3.21 -9.10 8.40
N ARG A 15 2.84 -8.96 9.68
CA ARG A 15 1.77 -9.75 10.30
C ARG A 15 0.41 -9.49 9.66
N ARG A 16 0.12 -8.23 9.31
CA ARG A 16 -1.14 -7.87 8.63
C ARG A 16 -1.15 -8.35 7.18
N ALA A 17 -0.04 -8.23 6.45
CA ALA A 17 0.10 -8.76 5.10
C ALA A 17 -0.13 -10.28 5.03
N ALA A 18 0.29 -11.04 6.05
CA ALA A 18 0.07 -12.49 6.14
C ALA A 18 -1.42 -12.90 6.23
N THR A 19 -2.33 -11.98 6.60
CA THR A 19 -3.78 -12.28 6.61
C THR A 19 -4.41 -12.19 5.22
N VAL A 20 -3.81 -11.44 4.29
CA VAL A 20 -4.28 -11.26 2.90
C VAL A 20 -3.98 -12.48 2.03
N THR A 21 -3.05 -13.33 2.44
CA THR A 21 -2.72 -14.60 1.75
C THR A 21 -3.69 -15.75 2.04
N ARG A 22 -4.89 -15.49 2.59
CA ARG A 22 -5.92 -16.54 2.73
C ARG A 22 -6.26 -17.15 1.36
N HIS A 23 -6.24 -18.49 1.30
CA HIS A 23 -6.66 -19.25 0.13
C HIS A 23 -8.18 -19.06 -0.10
N GLY A 24 -8.61 -18.96 -1.36
CA GLY A 24 -10.03 -18.89 -1.74
C GLY A 24 -10.59 -17.50 -2.07
N LEU A 25 -9.84 -16.41 -1.86
CA LEU A 25 -10.29 -15.06 -2.25
C LEU A 25 -10.20 -14.82 -3.77
N SER A 26 -11.22 -14.18 -4.33
CA SER A 26 -11.21 -13.60 -5.68
C SER A 26 -10.24 -12.43 -5.79
N ASN A 27 -9.85 -12.07 -7.02
CA ASN A 27 -8.95 -10.93 -7.28
C ASN A 27 -9.49 -9.61 -6.70
N ARG A 28 -10.81 -9.42 -6.73
CA ARG A 28 -11.47 -8.24 -6.17
C ARG A 28 -11.39 -8.20 -4.65
N GLU A 29 -11.62 -9.34 -4.00
CA GLU A 29 -11.49 -9.44 -2.53
C GLU A 29 -10.05 -9.24 -2.08
N ARG A 30 -9.07 -9.78 -2.82
CA ARG A 30 -7.64 -9.54 -2.54
C ARG A 30 -7.28 -8.07 -2.66
N ALA A 31 -7.75 -7.39 -3.71
CA ALA A 31 -7.54 -5.95 -3.87
C ALA A 31 -8.15 -5.15 -2.71
N HIS A 32 -9.37 -5.53 -2.28
CA HIS A 32 -10.03 -4.92 -1.13
C HIS A 32 -9.26 -5.11 0.16
N GLU A 33 -8.87 -6.35 0.50
CA GLU A 33 -8.13 -6.63 1.72
C GLU A 33 -6.76 -5.94 1.76
N ALA A 34 -6.06 -5.86 0.61
CA ALA A 34 -4.80 -5.13 0.51
C ALA A 34 -4.99 -3.62 0.76
N ALA A 35 -6.00 -3.00 0.12
CA ALA A 35 -6.34 -1.59 0.33
C ALA A 35 -6.76 -1.30 1.78
N ALA A 36 -7.61 -2.16 2.35
CA ALA A 36 -8.06 -2.06 3.73
C ALA A 36 -6.90 -2.19 4.73
N ALA A 37 -6.00 -3.14 4.51
CA ALA A 37 -4.82 -3.33 5.34
C ALA A 37 -3.89 -2.10 5.29
N HIS A 38 -3.67 -1.53 4.11
CA HIS A 38 -2.87 -0.31 3.96
C HIS A 38 -3.51 0.87 4.69
N TRP A 39 -4.80 1.17 4.41
CA TRP A 39 -5.54 2.27 5.04
C TRP A 39 -5.52 2.19 6.57
N ARG A 40 -5.93 1.04 7.13
CA ARG A 40 -5.99 0.83 8.58
C ARG A 40 -4.62 0.92 9.25
N THR A 41 -3.56 0.54 8.54
CA THR A 41 -2.19 0.66 9.04
C THR A 41 -1.73 2.11 9.03
N TYR A 42 -1.95 2.82 7.93
CA TYR A 42 -1.61 4.24 7.82
C TYR A 42 -2.36 5.06 8.88
N ARG A 43 -3.68 4.87 9.02
CA ARG A 43 -4.50 5.57 10.03
C ARG A 43 -4.05 5.29 11.45
N HIS A 44 -3.77 4.02 11.78
CA HIS A 44 -3.30 3.65 13.12
C HIS A 44 -1.92 4.24 13.47
N ARG A 45 -1.10 4.50 12.45
CA ARG A 45 0.30 4.98 12.58
C ARG A 45 0.49 6.36 11.95
N LEU A 46 -0.56 7.19 11.94
CA LEU A 46 -0.62 8.40 11.14
C LEU A 46 0.55 9.35 11.41
N ALA A 47 0.79 9.65 12.69
CA ALA A 47 1.85 10.57 13.10
C ALA A 47 3.23 10.07 12.63
N GLU A 48 3.47 8.77 12.73
CA GLU A 48 4.76 8.22 12.35
C GLU A 48 4.92 8.06 10.84
N MET A 49 3.86 7.68 10.11
CA MET A 49 3.87 7.64 8.65
C MET A 49 4.15 9.03 8.06
N ILE A 50 3.49 10.07 8.58
CA ILE A 50 3.73 11.46 8.16
C ILE A 50 5.13 11.91 8.57
N GLY A 51 5.51 11.71 9.83
CA GLY A 51 6.81 12.15 10.35
C GLY A 51 7.98 11.56 9.58
N VAL A 52 7.97 10.24 9.33
CA VAL A 52 9.06 9.57 8.60
C VAL A 52 9.07 9.96 7.13
N SER A 53 7.91 10.02 6.46
CA SER A 53 7.85 10.38 5.04
C SER A 53 8.28 11.83 4.77
N GLN A 54 7.94 12.77 5.66
CA GLN A 54 8.37 14.16 5.53
C GLN A 54 9.87 14.34 5.82
N LEU A 55 10.40 13.66 6.86
CA LEU A 55 11.83 13.72 7.16
C LEU A 55 12.69 13.05 6.09
N ALA A 56 12.18 12.00 5.44
CA ALA A 56 12.84 11.32 4.33
C ALA A 56 13.15 12.24 3.13
N MET A 57 12.44 13.37 3.00
CA MET A 57 12.67 14.33 1.92
C MET A 57 13.95 15.15 2.10
N VAL A 58 14.50 15.21 3.32
CA VAL A 58 15.63 16.09 3.67
C VAL A 58 16.73 15.40 4.49
N ASN A 59 16.56 14.12 4.82
CA ASN A 59 17.52 13.36 5.63
C ASN A 59 17.67 11.92 5.12
N ASP A 60 18.91 11.53 4.78
CA ASP A 60 19.22 10.24 4.16
C ASP A 60 18.92 9.03 5.06
N ASP A 61 19.11 9.13 6.38
CA ASP A 61 18.77 8.05 7.30
C ASP A 61 17.27 7.78 7.29
N PHE A 62 16.46 8.85 7.29
CA PHE A 62 15.01 8.74 7.18
C PHE A 62 14.56 8.29 5.79
N ALA A 63 15.27 8.68 4.73
CA ALA A 63 15.04 8.18 3.39
C ALA A 63 15.21 6.66 3.34
N GLN A 64 16.24 6.12 3.99
CA GLN A 64 16.44 4.68 4.10
C GLN A 64 15.29 4.01 4.88
N TYR A 65 14.89 4.55 6.03
CA TYR A 65 13.77 3.98 6.80
C TYR A 65 12.46 4.01 6.02
N TRP A 66 12.20 5.08 5.27
CA TRP A 66 11.02 5.18 4.43
C TRP A 66 11.03 4.15 3.29
N ALA A 67 12.19 3.94 2.66
CA ALA A 67 12.37 2.91 1.65
C ALA A 67 12.13 1.50 2.22
N GLU A 68 12.63 1.20 3.41
CA GLU A 68 12.41 -0.09 4.10
C GLU A 68 10.92 -0.31 4.45
N ILE A 69 10.22 0.73 4.87
CA ILE A 69 8.77 0.71 5.13
C ILE A 69 8.00 0.44 3.84
N CYS A 70 8.30 1.17 2.76
CA CYS A 70 7.62 1.02 1.48
C CYS A 70 7.92 -0.31 0.79
N ALA A 71 9.11 -0.91 1.02
CA ALA A 71 9.49 -2.18 0.42
C ALA A 71 8.52 -3.32 0.75
N ILE A 72 7.86 -3.29 1.90
CA ILE A 72 6.90 -4.32 2.34
C ILE A 72 5.66 -4.36 1.43
N PRO A 73 4.83 -3.29 1.34
CA PRO A 73 3.68 -3.30 0.45
C PRO A 73 4.09 -3.38 -1.03
N ILE A 74 5.23 -2.81 -1.43
CA ILE A 74 5.75 -2.94 -2.80
C ILE A 74 5.97 -4.43 -3.13
N GLY A 75 6.71 -5.16 -2.30
CA GLY A 75 6.98 -6.57 -2.54
C GLY A 75 5.71 -7.42 -2.61
N PHE A 76 4.75 -7.17 -1.71
CA PHE A 76 3.46 -7.86 -1.73
C PHE A 76 2.68 -7.61 -3.03
N ILE A 77 2.58 -6.34 -3.45
CA ILE A 77 1.84 -5.96 -4.67
C ILE A 77 2.58 -6.46 -5.92
N THR A 78 3.91 -6.42 -5.96
CA THR A 78 4.70 -6.98 -7.05
C THR A 78 4.37 -8.46 -7.28
N GLU A 79 4.26 -9.26 -6.21
CA GLU A 79 3.87 -10.67 -6.33
C GLU A 79 2.40 -10.84 -6.73
N MET A 80 1.51 -9.89 -6.42
CA MET A 80 0.15 -9.89 -6.96
C MET A 80 0.13 -9.59 -8.46
N VAL A 81 0.92 -8.61 -8.91
CA VAL A 81 1.03 -8.24 -10.33
C VAL A 81 1.56 -9.41 -11.15
N LYS A 82 2.65 -10.05 -10.72
CA LYS A 82 3.21 -11.23 -11.42
C LYS A 82 2.17 -12.33 -11.61
N ARG A 83 1.40 -12.66 -10.57
CA ARG A 83 0.32 -13.65 -10.67
C ARG A 83 -0.78 -13.20 -11.62
N ALA A 84 -1.13 -11.92 -11.64
CA ALA A 84 -2.10 -11.39 -12.60
C ALA A 84 -1.58 -11.46 -14.04
N GLN A 85 -0.27 -11.28 -14.25
CA GLN A 85 0.38 -11.44 -15.56
C GLN A 85 0.34 -12.88 -16.06
N ASP A 86 0.49 -13.87 -15.17
CA ASP A 86 0.31 -15.28 -15.53
C ASP A 86 -1.11 -15.57 -16.05
N ASP A 87 -2.12 -14.82 -15.58
CA ASP A 87 -3.51 -14.88 -16.02
C ASP A 87 -3.81 -13.96 -17.24
N GLY A 88 -2.78 -13.30 -17.80
CA GLY A 88 -2.86 -12.45 -18.97
C GLY A 88 -3.34 -11.01 -18.72
N TYR A 89 -3.23 -10.50 -17.49
CA TYR A 89 -3.50 -9.09 -17.15
C TYR A 89 -2.20 -8.29 -17.05
N CYS A 90 -2.24 -6.96 -17.32
CA CYS A 90 -1.11 -6.03 -17.19
C CYS A 90 0.26 -6.56 -17.69
N THR A 91 0.27 -7.33 -18.79
CA THR A 91 1.47 -8.05 -19.27
C THR A 91 2.55 -7.14 -19.85
N GLY A 92 2.22 -5.89 -20.17
CA GLY A 92 3.16 -4.88 -20.65
C GLY A 92 3.86 -4.08 -19.55
N ASP A 93 3.40 -4.16 -18.30
CA ASP A 93 3.92 -3.36 -17.20
C ASP A 93 5.10 -4.03 -16.50
N ASP A 94 6.05 -3.23 -16.02
CA ASP A 94 7.05 -3.71 -15.06
C ASP A 94 6.38 -3.96 -13.70
N PRO A 95 6.43 -5.19 -13.15
CA PRO A 95 5.69 -5.53 -11.93
C PRO A 95 6.10 -4.73 -10.70
N LYS A 96 7.37 -4.30 -10.63
CA LYS A 96 7.88 -3.54 -9.50
C LYS A 96 7.50 -2.07 -9.61
N LEU A 97 7.66 -1.47 -10.80
CA LEU A 97 7.29 -0.07 -11.02
C LEU A 97 5.77 0.14 -10.89
N LEU A 98 4.94 -0.79 -11.36
CA LEU A 98 3.50 -0.73 -11.15
C LEU A 98 3.15 -0.79 -9.64
N ALA A 99 3.81 -1.67 -8.88
CA ALA A 99 3.64 -1.75 -7.44
C ALA A 99 4.09 -0.46 -6.72
N GLU A 100 5.23 0.10 -7.10
CA GLU A 100 5.74 1.38 -6.56
C GLU A 100 4.75 2.52 -6.81
N ALA A 101 4.20 2.62 -8.03
CA ALA A 101 3.20 3.63 -8.37
C ALA A 101 1.92 3.49 -7.53
N ILE A 102 1.43 2.26 -7.34
CA ILE A 102 0.24 1.98 -6.52
C ILE A 102 0.49 2.34 -5.06
N VAL A 103 1.65 1.98 -4.49
CA VAL A 103 2.00 2.32 -3.11
C VAL A 103 2.17 3.82 -2.92
N ALA A 104 2.78 4.52 -3.87
CA ALA A 104 2.88 5.97 -3.84
C ALA A 104 1.50 6.64 -3.84
N MET A 105 0.60 6.18 -4.72
CA MET A 105 -0.79 6.64 -4.75
C MET A 105 -1.52 6.38 -3.42
N PHE A 106 -1.38 5.20 -2.84
CA PHE A 106 -1.99 4.86 -1.55
C PHE A 106 -1.49 5.77 -0.43
N ASN A 107 -0.17 5.95 -0.32
CA ASN A 107 0.44 6.81 0.69
C ASN A 107 -0.06 8.26 0.57
N GLN A 108 -0.09 8.81 -0.65
CA GLN A 108 -0.53 10.18 -0.88
C GLN A 108 -2.03 10.35 -0.60
N PHE A 109 -2.86 9.38 -0.99
CA PHE A 109 -4.29 9.43 -0.72
C PHE A 109 -4.58 9.38 0.79
N CYS A 110 -3.91 8.48 1.52
CA CYS A 110 -4.04 8.39 2.98
C CYS A 110 -3.60 9.68 3.66
N TYR A 111 -2.47 10.27 3.24
CA TYR A 111 -2.02 11.57 3.72
C TYR A 111 -3.11 12.64 3.57
N VAL A 112 -3.62 12.83 2.35
CA VAL A 112 -4.64 13.85 2.06
C VAL A 112 -5.91 13.67 2.88
N GLN A 113 -6.38 12.43 3.06
CA GLN A 113 -7.62 12.18 3.81
C GLN A 113 -7.46 12.26 5.33
N LEU A 114 -6.26 11.97 5.87
CA LEU A 114 -6.06 11.80 7.31
C LEU A 114 -5.31 12.96 7.98
N SER A 115 -4.55 13.78 7.24
CA SER A 115 -3.70 14.83 7.83
C SER A 115 -4.41 16.16 8.10
N GLY A 116 -5.68 16.31 7.72
CA GLY A 116 -6.44 17.56 7.86
C GLY A 116 -6.92 17.83 9.30
N VAL A 117 -6.92 19.11 9.72
CA VAL A 117 -7.51 19.52 11.00
C VAL A 117 -9.02 19.24 10.98
N GLY A 118 -9.51 18.41 11.89
CA GLY A 118 -10.92 17.99 11.92
C GLY A 118 -11.29 16.95 10.87
N ALA A 119 -10.29 16.28 10.27
CA ALA A 119 -10.56 15.19 9.33
C ALA A 119 -11.28 14.02 10.03
N ASP A 120 -12.46 13.71 9.54
CA ASP A 120 -13.22 12.50 9.89
C ASP A 120 -13.69 11.81 8.60
N PRO A 121 -12.74 11.23 7.83
CA PRO A 121 -13.10 10.61 6.56
C PRO A 121 -13.89 9.33 6.82
N ASP A 122 -14.85 9.05 5.93
CA ASP A 122 -15.53 7.76 5.87
C ASP A 122 -14.52 6.68 5.46
N ASP A 123 -14.10 5.88 6.43
CA ASP A 123 -13.11 4.82 6.26
C ASP A 123 -13.53 3.81 5.18
N GLU A 124 -14.81 3.43 5.13
CA GLU A 124 -15.28 2.41 4.18
C GLU A 124 -15.36 2.98 2.76
N ALA A 125 -15.75 4.25 2.61
CA ALA A 125 -15.69 4.93 1.32
C ALA A 125 -14.25 5.07 0.80
N CYS A 126 -13.30 5.38 1.69
CA CYS A 126 -11.88 5.48 1.36
C CYS A 126 -11.29 4.13 0.94
N ILE A 127 -11.54 3.08 1.72
CA ILE A 127 -11.10 1.71 1.41
C ILE A 127 -11.70 1.22 0.09
N THR A 128 -12.99 1.44 -0.12
CA THR A 128 -13.68 1.08 -1.37
C THR A 128 -13.07 1.79 -2.57
N THR A 129 -12.75 3.07 -2.44
CA THR A 129 -12.11 3.87 -3.49
C THR A 129 -10.72 3.33 -3.84
N LEU A 130 -9.87 3.12 -2.83
CA LEU A 130 -8.52 2.56 -3.01
C LEU A 130 -8.57 1.16 -3.65
N SER A 131 -9.45 0.30 -3.16
CA SER A 131 -9.67 -1.06 -3.68
C SER A 131 -10.06 -1.05 -5.16
N ASN A 132 -10.99 -0.16 -5.55
CA ASN A 132 -11.47 -0.08 -6.93
C ASN A 132 -10.37 0.39 -7.88
N VAL A 133 -9.59 1.41 -7.51
CA VAL A 133 -8.48 1.90 -8.34
C VAL A 133 -7.39 0.83 -8.43
N PHE A 134 -7.02 0.21 -7.31
CA PHE A 134 -6.03 -0.86 -7.28
C PHE A 134 -6.42 -2.06 -8.13
N TYR A 135 -7.67 -2.52 -8.01
CA TYR A 135 -8.19 -3.62 -8.81
C TYR A 135 -8.14 -3.29 -10.30
N ARG A 136 -8.55 -2.09 -10.71
CA ARG A 136 -8.54 -1.69 -12.12
C ARG A 136 -7.12 -1.56 -12.67
N ALA A 137 -6.18 -1.05 -11.86
CA ALA A 137 -4.78 -0.92 -12.27
C ALA A 137 -4.14 -2.27 -12.62
N ILE A 138 -4.54 -3.37 -11.95
CA ILE A 138 -3.97 -4.70 -12.20
C ILE A 138 -4.81 -5.53 -13.18
N TYR A 139 -6.13 -5.49 -13.05
CA TYR A 139 -7.04 -6.46 -13.68
C TYR A 139 -7.91 -5.87 -14.80
N CYS A 140 -7.72 -4.61 -15.19
CA CYS A 140 -8.33 -4.11 -16.41
C CYS A 140 -7.62 -4.73 -17.61
N ARG A 141 -8.40 -5.23 -18.57
CA ARG A 141 -7.88 -5.55 -19.89
C ARG A 141 -8.02 -4.30 -20.74
N GLU A 142 -6.95 -3.92 -21.41
CA GLU A 142 -7.05 -2.91 -22.47
C GLU A 142 -7.79 -3.56 -23.64
N ASP A 143 -8.94 -3.01 -24.00
CA ASP A 143 -9.60 -3.42 -25.24
C ASP A 143 -8.66 -3.05 -26.39
N SER A 144 -8.21 -4.07 -27.14
CA SER A 144 -7.34 -3.92 -28.32
C SER A 144 -8.05 -3.26 -29.49
#